data_AF-B4CW16-F1
#
_entry.id   AF-B4CW16-F1
#
_cell.length_a   1.000
_cell.length_b   1.000
_cell.length_c   1.000
_cell.angle_alpha   90.00
_cell.angle_beta   90.00
_cell.angle_gamma   90.00
#
_symmetry.space_group_name_H-M   'P 1'
#
loop_
_entity.id
_entity.type
_entity.pdbx_description
1 polymer ?
#
loop_
_entity_poly.entity_id
_entity_poly.type
_entity_poly.pdbx_seq_one_letter_code
_entity_poly.pdbx_strand_id
1 'polypeptide(L)'
;MSHKTSKFWLFAFPASLVILAGAYYIKIPSARKLIDDHTSLGHQLFGRFVHDTVIVEKVPAPEKPEDPYASLANQPNSGPGTKPVATPKVFNLQELAHDPAHWPRKVALKKATTFPAVVSGKVVGSLIAPVGAEANVKGIKDGKIAVEYQGGGAWLTVEDTDLVARAMAQ
;
A
#
# COMPACT_ATOMS: atom_id res chain seq x y z
N MET A 1 49.62 12.83 39.03
CA MET A 1 48.37 12.43 38.35
C MET A 1 48.66 12.37 36.86
N SER A 2 48.75 11.17 36.28
CA SER A 2 49.13 10.99 34.86
C SER A 2 47.88 10.86 34.00
N HIS A 3 47.65 11.84 33.12
CA HIS A 3 46.57 11.82 32.15
C HIS A 3 46.91 10.81 31.05
N LYS A 4 46.35 9.60 31.13
CA LYS A 4 46.30 8.66 30.00
C LYS A 4 45.35 9.22 28.94
N THR A 5 45.89 9.97 27.97
CA THR A 5 45.16 10.36 26.77
C THR A 5 44.89 9.10 25.94
N SER A 6 43.62 8.71 25.92
CA SER A 6 43.12 7.52 25.25
C SER A 6 43.28 7.66 23.73
N LYS A 7 44.07 6.76 23.12
CA LYS A 7 44.22 6.61 21.66
C LYS A 7 42.90 6.40 20.91
N PHE A 8 41.80 6.19 21.63
CA PHE A 8 40.46 6.05 21.09
C PHE A 8 39.95 7.31 20.38
N TRP A 9 40.46 8.50 20.76
CA TRP A 9 40.03 9.77 20.16
C TRP A 9 40.47 9.93 18.69
N LEU A 10 41.60 9.32 18.32
CA LEU A 10 42.11 9.36 16.94
C LEU A 10 41.24 8.57 15.95
N PHE A 11 40.45 7.61 16.41
CA PHE A 11 39.54 6.83 15.55
C PHE A 11 38.10 7.36 15.56
N ALA A 12 37.66 7.98 16.66
CA ALA A 12 36.31 8.50 16.78
C ALA A 12 36.02 9.65 15.80
N PHE A 13 37.02 10.52 15.56
CA PHE A 13 36.87 11.68 14.69
C PHE A 13 36.65 11.34 13.20
N PRO A 14 37.47 10.49 12.55
CA PRO A 14 37.21 10.11 11.16
C PRO A 14 35.91 9.32 11.00
N ALA A 15 35.56 8.45 11.96
CA ALA A 15 34.30 7.71 11.91
C ALA A 15 33.08 8.63 12.00
N SER A 16 33.12 9.65 12.86
CA SER A 16 32.09 10.68 12.97
C SER A 16 31.88 11.44 11.65
N LEU A 17 32.96 11.77 10.94
CA LEU A 17 32.90 12.46 9.65
C LEU A 17 32.23 11.62 8.57
N VAL A 18 32.51 10.31 8.51
CA VAL A 18 31.86 9.41 7.55
C VAL A 18 30.36 9.28 7.83
N ILE A 19 29.97 9.13 9.10
CA ILE A 19 28.56 9.04 9.49
C ILE A 19 27.82 10.35 9.17
N LEU A 20 28.43 11.50 9.45
CA LEU A 20 27.86 12.81 9.16
C LEU A 20 27.69 13.02 7.65
N ALA A 21 28.70 12.65 6.85
CA ALA A 21 28.63 12.69 5.39
C ALA A 21 27.52 11.79 4.84
N GLY A 22 27.37 10.57 5.37
CA GLY A 22 26.29 9.65 4.99
C GLY A 22 24.90 10.20 5.34
N ALA A 23 24.73 10.77 6.54
CA ALA A 23 23.48 11.39 6.95
C ALA A 23 23.12 12.61 6.08
N TYR A 24 24.12 13.41 5.71
CA TYR A 24 23.94 14.58 4.84
C TYR A 24 23.57 14.18 3.40
N TYR A 25 24.16 13.11 2.88
CA TYR A 25 23.85 12.52 1.58
C TYR A 25 22.39 12.05 1.46
N ILE A 26 21.82 11.53 2.55
CA ILE A 26 20.42 11.12 2.56
C ILE A 26 19.49 12.34 2.46
N LYS A 27 19.86 13.47 3.07
CA LYS A 27 18.98 14.64 3.23
C LYS A 27 18.96 15.58 2.03
N ILE A 28 19.99 15.56 1.17
CA ILE A 28 20.13 16.50 0.04
C ILE A 28 20.13 15.75 -1.30
N PRO A 29 18.97 15.66 -1.99
CA PRO A 29 18.87 14.92 -3.26
C PRO A 29 19.72 15.52 -4.40
N SER A 30 20.04 16.82 -4.35
CA SER A 30 20.90 17.49 -5.35
C SER A 30 22.37 17.07 -5.26
N ALA A 31 22.86 16.65 -4.09
CA ALA A 31 24.22 16.15 -3.92
C ALA A 31 24.39 14.72 -4.47
N ARG A 32 23.30 13.94 -4.53
CA ARG A 32 23.31 12.57 -5.07
C ARG A 32 23.68 12.55 -6.55
N LYS A 33 23.05 13.44 -7.33
CA LYS A 33 23.28 13.56 -8.77
C LYS A 33 24.76 13.85 -9.12
N LEU A 34 25.44 14.64 -8.30
CA LEU A 34 26.84 15.04 -8.52
C LEU A 34 27.84 13.92 -8.16
N ILE A 35 27.50 13.08 -7.17
CA ILE A 35 28.31 11.92 -6.78
C ILE A 35 28.08 10.74 -7.74
N ASP A 36 26.84 10.53 -8.16
CA ASP A 36 26.47 9.49 -9.13
C ASP A 36 27.17 9.72 -10.49
N ASP A 37 27.34 10.98 -10.93
CA ASP A 37 28.08 11.32 -12.16
C ASP A 37 29.60 11.03 -12.06
N HIS A 38 30.17 10.98 -10.85
CA HIS A 38 31.62 10.83 -10.63
C HIS A 38 32.06 9.45 -10.11
N THR A 39 31.13 8.56 -9.77
CA THR A 39 31.46 7.21 -9.25
C THR A 39 30.78 6.09 -10.03
N SER A 40 31.36 5.73 -11.19
CA SER A 40 30.92 4.58 -12.00
C SER A 40 30.92 3.23 -11.26
N LEU A 41 31.62 3.14 -10.13
CA LEU A 41 31.66 1.99 -9.23
C LEU A 41 30.36 1.79 -8.43
N GLY A 42 29.57 2.85 -8.21
CA GLY A 42 28.30 2.77 -7.47
C GLY A 42 27.25 1.93 -8.18
N HIS A 43 27.19 2.00 -9.52
CA HIS A 43 26.24 1.23 -10.32
C HIS A 43 26.47 -0.29 -10.23
N GLN A 44 27.72 -0.77 -10.08
CA GLN A 44 27.99 -2.20 -9.96
C GLN A 44 27.64 -2.77 -8.58
N LEU A 45 27.84 -2.00 -7.51
CA LEU A 45 27.54 -2.46 -6.15
C LEU A 45 26.06 -2.31 -5.78
N PHE A 46 25.37 -1.28 -6.29
CA PHE A 46 23.97 -1.01 -5.95
C PHE A 46 22.97 -1.42 -7.04
N GLY A 47 23.40 -1.61 -8.30
CA GLY A 47 22.53 -2.02 -9.40
C GLY A 47 21.91 -3.40 -9.23
N ARG A 48 22.47 -4.27 -8.38
CA ARG A 48 21.90 -5.60 -8.10
C ARG A 48 20.64 -5.56 -7.22
N PHE A 49 20.44 -4.47 -6.47
CA PHE A 49 19.30 -4.30 -5.56
C PHE A 49 18.13 -3.53 -6.17
N VAL A 50 18.31 -2.95 -7.36
CA VAL A 50 17.25 -2.28 -8.11
C VAL A 50 16.90 -3.15 -9.31
N HIS A 51 16.26 -4.29 -9.06
CA HIS A 51 15.55 -4.97 -10.14
C HIS A 51 14.29 -4.16 -10.40
N ASP A 52 14.33 -3.35 -11.46
CA ASP A 52 13.14 -2.80 -12.09
C ASP A 52 12.16 -3.94 -12.35
N THR A 53 11.05 -3.96 -11.61
CA THR A 53 9.87 -4.72 -12.02
C THR A 53 9.24 -3.98 -13.21
N VAL A 54 9.88 -4.11 -14.38
CA VAL A 54 9.22 -3.85 -15.65
C VAL A 54 8.16 -4.94 -15.81
N ILE A 55 6.95 -4.64 -15.34
CA ILE A 55 5.78 -5.43 -15.69
C ILE A 55 5.59 -5.21 -17.19
N VAL A 56 6.04 -6.19 -17.98
CA VAL A 56 5.63 -6.34 -19.37
C VAL A 56 4.14 -6.67 -19.31
N GLU A 57 3.32 -5.63 -19.38
CA GLU A 57 1.89 -5.73 -19.60
C GLU A 57 1.68 -6.30 -21.00
N LYS A 58 1.56 -7.63 -21.06
CA LYS A 58 1.13 -8.36 -22.24
C LYS A 58 -0.34 -7.99 -22.49
N VAL A 59 -0.54 -6.93 -23.26
CA VAL A 59 -1.83 -6.53 -23.82
C VAL A 59 -2.42 -7.74 -24.57
N PRO A 60 -3.54 -8.33 -24.12
CA PRO A 60 -4.22 -9.35 -24.90
C PRO A 60 -4.83 -8.69 -26.15
N ALA A 61 -4.72 -9.40 -27.27
CA ALA A 61 -5.22 -8.99 -28.58
C ALA A 61 -6.72 -8.66 -28.54
N PRO A 62 -7.21 -7.72 -29.37
CA PRO A 62 -8.63 -7.38 -29.44
C PRO A 62 -9.43 -8.60 -29.90
N GLU A 63 -10.24 -9.12 -28.99
CA GLU A 63 -11.21 -10.17 -29.26
C GLU A 63 -12.33 -9.58 -30.12
N LYS A 64 -12.61 -10.30 -31.21
CA LYS A 64 -13.54 -9.95 -32.28
C LYS A 64 -14.95 -9.70 -31.72
N PRO A 65 -15.68 -8.66 -32.19
CA PRO A 65 -17.04 -8.42 -31.73
C PRO A 65 -17.95 -9.57 -32.16
N GLU A 66 -18.57 -10.25 -31.20
CA GLU A 66 -19.68 -11.17 -31.43
C GLU A 66 -20.99 -10.37 -31.49
N ASP A 67 -21.79 -10.63 -32.53
CA ASP A 67 -23.03 -9.93 -32.84
C ASP A 67 -24.09 -10.08 -31.72
N PRO A 68 -24.65 -8.99 -31.17
CA PRO A 68 -25.57 -9.04 -30.03
C PRO A 68 -27.03 -9.41 -30.37
N TYR A 69 -27.34 -9.99 -31.54
CA TYR A 69 -28.72 -10.06 -32.05
C TYR A 69 -29.38 -11.45 -32.12
N ALA A 70 -28.84 -12.51 -31.48
CA ALA A 70 -29.35 -13.87 -31.66
C ALA A 70 -30.03 -14.52 -30.43
N SER A 71 -30.66 -13.78 -29.51
CA SER A 71 -31.49 -14.41 -28.46
C SER A 71 -32.59 -13.49 -27.91
N LEU A 72 -33.59 -13.21 -28.75
CA LEU A 72 -34.90 -12.71 -28.33
C LEU A 72 -35.98 -13.69 -28.80
N ALA A 73 -36.07 -14.86 -28.16
CA ALA A 73 -37.26 -15.68 -28.23
C ALA A 73 -37.36 -16.61 -27.02
N ASN A 74 -38.45 -16.46 -26.27
CA ASN A 74 -38.98 -17.38 -25.25
C ASN A 74 -38.52 -17.16 -23.81
N GLN A 75 -39.16 -16.20 -23.12
CA GLN A 75 -39.50 -16.38 -21.71
C GLN A 75 -40.99 -16.11 -21.47
N PRO A 76 -41.71 -17.02 -20.78
CA PRO A 76 -43.11 -16.81 -20.42
C PRO A 76 -43.24 -15.74 -19.34
N ASN A 77 -44.14 -14.79 -19.62
CA ASN A 77 -44.57 -13.69 -18.76
C ASN A 77 -45.18 -14.24 -17.45
N SER A 78 -44.43 -14.19 -16.35
CA SER A 78 -44.93 -14.45 -15.00
C SER A 78 -45.11 -13.11 -14.30
N GLY A 79 -46.35 -12.82 -13.88
CA GLY A 79 -46.81 -11.50 -13.47
C GLY A 79 -46.03 -10.81 -12.33
N PRO A 80 -46.27 -9.50 -12.11
CA PRO A 80 -45.56 -8.72 -11.12
C PRO A 80 -46.03 -9.07 -9.71
N GLY A 81 -45.43 -10.10 -9.12
CA GLY A 81 -45.38 -10.23 -7.67
C GLY A 81 -44.43 -9.17 -7.14
N THR A 82 -44.97 -8.04 -6.68
CA THR A 82 -44.22 -7.01 -5.95
C THR A 82 -43.72 -7.60 -4.64
N LYS A 83 -42.57 -8.28 -4.69
CA LYS A 83 -41.77 -8.52 -3.49
C LYS A 83 -41.45 -7.15 -2.89
N PRO A 84 -41.65 -6.94 -1.58
CA PRO A 84 -41.22 -5.71 -0.93
C PRO A 84 -39.73 -5.53 -1.22
N VAL A 85 -39.39 -4.50 -1.99
CA VAL A 85 -38.01 -4.09 -2.22
C VAL A 85 -37.50 -3.69 -0.85
N ALA A 86 -36.63 -4.51 -0.27
CA ALA A 86 -35.97 -4.22 0.99
C ALA A 86 -35.34 -2.83 0.87
N THR A 87 -35.79 -1.89 1.70
CA THR A 87 -35.23 -0.54 1.73
C THR A 87 -33.72 -0.68 1.91
N PRO A 88 -32.89 -0.14 1.00
CA PRO A 88 -31.45 -0.28 1.10
C PRO A 88 -31.02 0.37 2.42
N LYS A 89 -30.49 -0.44 3.34
CA LYS A 89 -29.93 0.03 4.60
C LYS A 89 -28.79 0.98 4.24
N VAL A 90 -29.00 2.28 4.44
CA VAL A 90 -27.96 3.28 4.18
C VAL A 90 -26.83 3.00 5.16
N PHE A 91 -25.67 2.62 4.63
CA PHE A 91 -24.51 2.33 5.46
C PHE A 91 -23.90 3.63 5.96
N ASN A 92 -24.03 3.89 7.26
CA ASN A 92 -23.47 5.07 7.90
C ASN A 92 -22.10 4.74 8.49
N LEU A 93 -21.04 5.26 7.87
CA LEU A 93 -19.66 5.01 8.32
C LEU A 93 -19.38 5.58 9.70
N GLN A 94 -20.04 6.69 10.03
CA GLN A 94 -19.87 7.39 11.29
C GLN A 94 -20.41 6.53 12.43
N GLU A 95 -21.54 5.86 12.25
CA GLU A 95 -22.07 4.91 13.24
C GLU A 95 -21.08 3.76 13.46
N LEU A 96 -20.55 3.17 12.38
CA LEU A 96 -19.54 2.12 12.51
C LEU A 96 -18.30 2.64 13.24
N ALA A 97 -17.84 3.85 12.96
CA ALA A 97 -16.67 4.45 13.62
C ALA A 97 -16.85 4.64 15.14
N HIS A 98 -18.08 4.79 15.64
CA HIS A 98 -18.36 4.92 17.08
C HIS A 98 -18.34 3.58 17.83
N ASP A 99 -18.48 2.46 17.12
CA ASP A 99 -18.48 1.13 17.74
C ASP A 99 -17.38 0.21 17.15
N PRO A 100 -16.16 0.29 17.70
CA PRO A 100 -15.03 -0.55 17.28
C PRO A 100 -15.25 -2.04 17.47
N ALA A 101 -16.17 -2.46 18.34
CA ALA A 101 -16.43 -3.88 18.59
C ALA A 101 -17.07 -4.57 17.38
N HIS A 102 -17.77 -3.80 16.54
CA HIS A 102 -18.43 -4.27 15.33
C HIS A 102 -17.56 -4.09 14.07
N TRP A 103 -16.30 -3.68 14.22
CA TRP A 103 -15.43 -3.52 13.05
C TRP A 103 -15.07 -4.88 12.45
N PRO A 104 -15.19 -5.05 11.12
CA PRO A 104 -14.61 -6.21 10.46
C PRO A 104 -13.09 -6.16 10.65
N ARG A 105 -12.53 -7.21 11.25
CA ARG A 105 -11.09 -7.27 11.55
C ARG A 105 -10.23 -7.22 10.29
N LYS A 106 -10.78 -7.74 9.19
CA LYS A 106 -10.12 -7.84 7.88
C LYS A 106 -11.03 -7.32 6.80
N VAL A 107 -10.44 -6.61 5.85
CA VAL A 107 -11.08 -6.12 4.63
C VAL A 107 -10.22 -6.52 3.43
N ALA A 108 -10.87 -6.80 2.30
CA ALA A 108 -10.19 -7.00 1.03
C ALA A 108 -10.05 -5.67 0.30
N LEU A 109 -8.89 -5.47 -0.32
CA LEU A 109 -8.61 -4.31 -1.15
C LEU A 109 -9.26 -4.46 -2.53
N LYS A 110 -9.98 -3.44 -3.00
CA LYS A 110 -10.53 -3.40 -4.36
C LYS A 110 -9.54 -2.87 -5.40
N LYS A 111 -8.49 -2.19 -4.95
CA LYS A 111 -7.43 -1.64 -5.80
C LYS A 111 -6.06 -1.98 -5.25
N ALA A 112 -5.10 -2.17 -6.15
CA ALA A 112 -3.71 -2.33 -5.76
C ALA A 112 -3.24 -1.06 -5.03
N THR A 113 -2.63 -1.24 -3.87
CA THR A 113 -2.31 -0.13 -2.96
C THR A 113 -0.90 -0.30 -2.42
N THR A 114 -0.15 0.79 -2.37
CA THR A 114 1.20 0.81 -1.83
C THR A 114 1.17 1.04 -0.32
N PHE A 115 1.80 0.15 0.43
CA PHE A 115 1.99 0.22 1.87
C PHE A 115 3.47 0.41 2.22
N PRO A 116 3.81 1.08 3.32
CA PRO A 116 5.19 1.15 3.80
C PRO A 116 5.64 -0.22 4.32
N ALA A 117 6.81 -0.70 3.89
CA ALA A 117 7.41 -1.91 4.44
C ALA A 117 8.08 -1.59 5.76
N VAL A 118 7.58 -2.17 6.85
CA VAL A 118 8.08 -1.92 8.21
C VAL A 118 8.79 -3.16 8.74
N VAL A 119 10.07 -3.03 9.08
CA VAL A 119 10.86 -4.08 9.74
C VAL A 119 11.42 -3.51 11.04
N SER A 120 11.12 -4.16 12.17
CA SER A 120 11.54 -3.72 13.51
C SER A 120 11.11 -2.27 13.83
N GLY A 121 9.90 -1.89 13.41
CA GLY A 121 9.35 -0.55 13.62
C GLY A 121 9.95 0.55 12.73
N LYS A 122 10.85 0.21 11.81
CA LYS A 122 11.45 1.16 10.85
C LYS A 122 10.90 0.91 9.45
N VAL A 123 10.54 2.00 8.75
CA VAL A 123 10.16 1.94 7.33
C VAL A 123 11.43 1.69 6.51
N VAL A 124 11.50 0.54 5.87
CA VAL A 124 12.66 0.11 5.04
C VAL A 124 12.37 0.20 3.55
N GLY A 125 11.11 0.43 3.15
CA GLY A 125 10.72 0.55 1.75
C GLY A 125 9.21 0.63 1.58
N SER A 126 8.74 0.17 0.42
CA SER A 126 7.33 0.11 0.06
C SER A 126 6.99 -1.29 -0.46
N LEU A 127 5.77 -1.74 -0.20
CA LEU A 127 5.22 -2.99 -0.73
C LEU A 127 3.88 -2.68 -1.43
N ILE A 128 3.61 -3.37 -2.53
CA ILE A 128 2.35 -3.22 -3.26
C ILE A 128 1.46 -4.40 -2.87
N ALA A 129 0.34 -4.10 -2.22
CA ALA A 129 -0.70 -5.08 -1.98
C ALA A 129 -1.56 -5.22 -3.25
N PRO A 130 -1.73 -6.44 -3.79
CA PRO A 130 -2.56 -6.65 -4.97
C PRO A 130 -4.06 -6.48 -4.65
N VAL A 131 -4.87 -6.35 -5.70
CA VAL A 131 -6.33 -6.41 -5.58
C VAL A 131 -6.74 -7.74 -4.96
N GLY A 132 -7.71 -7.72 -4.05
CA GLY A 132 -8.19 -8.88 -3.31
C GLY A 132 -7.34 -9.25 -2.09
N ALA A 133 -6.21 -8.58 -1.86
CA ALA A 133 -5.40 -8.82 -0.66
C ALA A 133 -6.19 -8.45 0.62
N GLU A 134 -6.08 -9.28 1.65
CA GLU A 134 -6.66 -9.01 2.96
C GLU A 134 -5.75 -8.08 3.78
N ALA A 135 -6.29 -6.95 4.23
CA ALA A 135 -5.65 -6.03 5.16
C ALA A 135 -6.44 -5.97 6.48
N ASN A 136 -5.73 -5.78 7.58
CA ASN A 136 -6.33 -5.67 8.90
C ASN A 136 -6.84 -4.25 9.14
N VAL A 137 -8.07 -4.09 9.62
CA VAL A 137 -8.59 -2.77 9.99
C VAL A 137 -8.06 -2.41 11.37
N LYS A 138 -7.45 -1.22 11.49
CA LYS A 138 -6.93 -0.66 12.76
C LYS A 138 -7.74 0.52 13.26
N GLY A 139 -8.44 1.21 12.37
CA GLY A 139 -9.11 2.47 12.68
C GLY A 139 -10.06 2.90 11.59
N ILE A 140 -11.11 3.63 11.95
CA ILE A 140 -11.95 4.37 11.01
C ILE A 140 -12.02 5.81 11.53
N LYS A 141 -11.64 6.77 10.69
CA LYS A 141 -11.62 8.20 11.06
C LYS A 141 -11.79 9.06 9.82
N ASP A 142 -12.57 10.14 9.92
CA ASP A 142 -12.73 11.15 8.86
C ASP A 142 -13.14 10.54 7.50
N GLY A 143 -13.99 9.50 7.52
CA GLY A 143 -14.43 8.78 6.32
C GLY A 143 -13.35 7.90 5.67
N LYS A 144 -12.20 7.74 6.32
CA LYS A 144 -11.09 6.87 5.90
C LYS A 144 -10.92 5.70 6.86
N ILE A 145 -10.34 4.63 6.34
CA ILE A 145 -10.08 3.40 7.07
C ILE A 145 -8.56 3.26 7.18
N ALA A 146 -8.05 3.20 8.40
CA ALA A 146 -6.69 2.79 8.67
C ALA A 146 -6.62 1.27 8.52
N VAL A 147 -5.87 0.81 7.52
CA VAL A 147 -5.62 -0.60 7.25
C VAL A 147 -4.13 -0.91 7.42
N GLU A 148 -3.84 -2.11 7.88
CA GLU A 148 -2.48 -2.65 8.04
C GLU A 148 -2.30 -3.89 7.17
N TYR A 149 -1.27 -3.87 6.34
CA TYR A 149 -0.88 -4.99 5.49
C TYR A 149 0.62 -5.25 5.65
N GLN A 150 0.98 -6.47 6.08
CA GLN A 150 2.38 -6.88 6.33
C GLN A 150 3.16 -5.91 7.26
N GLY A 151 2.48 -5.39 8.30
CA GLY A 151 3.06 -4.42 9.25
C GLY A 151 3.10 -2.97 8.75
N GLY A 152 2.75 -2.72 7.49
CA GLY A 152 2.61 -1.39 6.91
C GLY A 152 1.20 -0.83 7.06
N GLY A 153 1.06 0.37 7.62
CA GLY A 153 -0.22 1.07 7.75
C GLY A 153 -0.49 2.05 6.61
N ALA A 154 -1.72 2.11 6.12
CA ALA A 154 -2.19 3.13 5.17
C ALA A 154 -3.62 3.57 5.50
N TRP A 155 -3.95 4.82 5.14
CA TRP A 155 -5.30 5.34 5.21
C TRP A 155 -5.95 5.25 3.84
N LEU A 156 -6.99 4.43 3.72
CA LEU A 156 -7.72 4.21 2.47
C LEU A 156 -9.14 4.76 2.56
N THR A 157 -9.71 5.05 1.39
CA THR A 157 -11.14 5.36 1.32
C THR A 157 -11.95 4.07 1.38
N VAL A 158 -13.21 4.21 1.77
CA VAL A 158 -14.14 3.09 1.89
C VAL A 158 -14.38 2.43 0.52
N GLU A 159 -14.37 3.22 -0.54
CA GLU A 159 -14.56 2.78 -1.93
C GLU A 159 -13.43 1.86 -2.40
N ASP A 160 -12.23 2.01 -1.86
CA ASP A 160 -11.07 1.18 -2.19
C ASP A 160 -11.06 -0.15 -1.42
N THR A 161 -12.06 -0.40 -0.57
CA THR A 161 -12.19 -1.61 0.25
C THR A 161 -13.56 -2.27 0.12
N ASP A 162 -13.68 -3.53 0.52
CA ASP A 162 -14.95 -4.24 0.65
C ASP A 162 -15.65 -4.01 2.00
N LEU A 163 -15.24 -3.01 2.78
CA LEU A 163 -15.77 -2.74 4.13
C LEU A 163 -17.30 -2.70 4.16
N VAL A 164 -17.93 -1.97 3.22
CA VAL A 164 -19.39 -1.84 3.15
C VAL A 164 -20.06 -3.19 2.96
N ALA A 165 -19.53 -4.00 2.03
CA ALA A 165 -20.09 -5.31 1.73
C ALA A 165 -19.99 -6.25 2.95
N ARG A 166 -18.86 -6.20 3.67
CA ARG A 166 -18.66 -7.02 4.89
C ARG A 166 -19.48 -6.54 6.07
N ALA A 167 -19.57 -5.23 6.27
CA ALA A 167 -20.34 -4.66 7.37
C ALA A 167 -21.86 -4.83 7.18
N MET A 168 -22.34 -4.94 5.94
CA MET A 168 -23.73 -5.31 5.66
C MET A 168 -24.04 -6.80 5.82
N ALA A 169 -23.01 -7.66 5.77
CA ALA A 169 -23.14 -9.11 5.90
C ALA A 169 -23.09 -9.61 7.35
N GLN A 170 -22.79 -8.73 8.32
CA GLN A 170 -22.83 -9.00 9.75
C GLN A 170 -24.18 -8.59 10.33
#